data_AF-A0AAP2DDW4-F1
#
_entry.id   AF-A0AAP2DDW4-F1
#
_cell.length_a   1.000
_cell.length_b   1.000
_cell.length_c   1.000
_cell.angle_alpha   90.00
_cell.angle_beta   90.00
_cell.angle_gamma   90.00
#
_symmetry.space_group_name_H-M   'P 1'
#
loop_
_entity.id
_entity.type
_entity.pdbx_description
1 polymer ?
#
loop_
_entity_poly.entity_id
_entity_poly.type
_entity_poly.pdbx_seq_one_letter_code
_entity_poly.pdbx_strand_id
1 'polypeptide(L)'
;MNCRIIFLICLLLASAGVARSQSADEAAIRRVVTQLFTGMEKGDSAMVHAAFTPTVTMATVYRDKTDAPTLRRESSLDEFLKAVGTPHPQIWYEEIWNVKVQIDGDFAQAWCDYAFYVGDTFSHCGVDAFQLFRDKQGAWKIFHLADTRRKTGCNIPKEIERKHIRGHIDYGIKRSYDLGSTPAESLPSPGSFGYRRWNGGRIGW
;
A
#
# COMPACT_ATOMS: atom_id res chain seq x y z
N MET A 1 -34.98 34.64 -21.59
CA MET A 1 -33.77 34.20 -20.84
C MET A 1 -32.56 34.47 -21.74
N ASN A 2 -31.64 35.34 -21.32
CA ASN A 2 -30.58 35.84 -22.20
C ASN A 2 -29.62 34.69 -22.62
N CYS A 3 -29.27 34.61 -23.90
CA CYS A 3 -28.35 33.59 -24.45
C CYS A 3 -27.02 33.51 -23.67
N ARG A 4 -26.54 34.65 -23.14
CA ARG A 4 -25.37 34.73 -22.25
C ARG A 4 -25.53 33.98 -20.93
N ILE A 5 -26.71 33.98 -20.33
CA ILE A 5 -26.99 33.30 -19.06
C ILE A 5 -27.03 31.78 -19.30
N ILE A 6 -27.61 31.34 -20.42
CA ILE A 6 -27.65 29.91 -20.80
C ILE A 6 -26.23 29.39 -21.04
N PHE A 7 -25.38 30.16 -21.74
CA PHE A 7 -23.99 29.77 -22.00
C PHE A 7 -23.16 29.63 -20.71
N LEU A 8 -23.30 30.55 -19.76
CA LEU A 8 -22.61 30.49 -18.47
C LEU A 8 -23.07 29.30 -17.62
N ILE A 9 -24.37 28.98 -17.63
CA ILE A 9 -24.90 27.79 -16.92
C ILE A 9 -24.36 26.49 -17.53
N CYS A 10 -24.29 26.39 -18.87
CA CYS A 10 -23.73 25.21 -19.53
C CYS A 10 -22.23 25.02 -19.22
N LEU A 11 -21.45 26.09 -19.14
CA LEU A 11 -20.03 26.01 -18.81
C LEU A 11 -19.80 25.56 -17.36
N LEU A 12 -20.62 26.03 -16.42
CA LEU A 12 -20.59 25.61 -15.00
C LEU A 12 -20.97 24.13 -14.81
N LEU A 13 -21.92 23.62 -15.59
CA LEU A 13 -22.32 22.20 -15.51
C LEU A 13 -21.26 21.26 -16.10
N ALA A 14 -20.53 21.68 -17.13
CA ALA A 14 -19.49 20.86 -17.74
C ALA A 14 -18.26 20.67 -16.82
N SER A 15 -17.85 21.70 -16.07
CA SER A 15 -16.69 21.62 -15.18
C SER A 15 -16.93 20.71 -13.96
N ALA A 16 -18.16 20.66 -13.46
CA ALA A 16 -18.54 19.78 -12.35
C ALA A 16 -18.42 18.28 -12.71
N GLY A 17 -18.70 17.91 -13.96
CA GLY A 17 -18.57 16.53 -14.43
C GLY A 17 -17.12 16.02 -14.45
N VAL A 18 -16.18 16.87 -14.88
CA VAL A 18 -14.76 16.53 -14.98
C VAL A 18 -14.13 16.30 -13.60
N ALA A 19 -14.37 17.20 -12.64
CA ALA A 19 -13.83 17.07 -11.28
C ALA A 19 -14.37 15.82 -10.55
N ARG A 20 -15.64 15.49 -10.76
CA ARG A 20 -16.27 14.29 -10.17
C ARG A 20 -15.72 13.00 -10.78
N SER A 21 -15.39 12.98 -12.08
CA SER A 21 -14.74 11.84 -12.72
C SER A 21 -13.33 11.60 -12.17
N GLN A 22 -12.54 12.67 -12.04
CA GLN A 22 -11.16 12.57 -11.55
C GLN A 22 -11.08 12.01 -10.13
N SER A 23 -11.98 12.44 -9.24
CA SER A 23 -12.06 11.89 -7.88
C SER A 23 -12.53 10.43 -7.83
N ALA A 24 -13.43 10.01 -8.73
CA ALA A 24 -13.86 8.61 -8.84
C ALA A 24 -12.74 7.70 -9.39
N ASP A 25 -11.99 8.18 -10.38
CA ASP A 25 -10.85 7.48 -10.96
C ASP A 25 -9.70 7.36 -9.96
N GLU A 26 -9.38 8.43 -9.24
CA GLU A 26 -8.37 8.37 -8.16
C GLU A 26 -8.74 7.32 -7.11
N ALA A 27 -10.00 7.28 -6.68
CA ALA A 27 -10.48 6.27 -5.75
C ALA A 27 -10.41 4.85 -6.34
N ALA A 28 -10.66 4.68 -7.64
CA ALA A 28 -10.55 3.39 -8.32
C ALA A 28 -9.09 2.92 -8.41
N ILE A 29 -8.16 3.80 -8.76
CA ILE A 29 -6.72 3.51 -8.81
C ILE A 29 -6.20 3.12 -7.42
N ARG A 30 -6.59 3.86 -6.38
CA ARG A 30 -6.25 3.53 -4.98
C ARG A 30 -6.78 2.15 -4.58
N ARG A 31 -7.97 1.77 -5.05
CA ARG A 31 -8.52 0.42 -4.80
C ARG A 31 -7.71 -0.67 -5.50
N VAL A 32 -7.25 -0.46 -6.73
CA VAL A 32 -6.39 -1.42 -7.44
C VAL A 32 -5.07 -1.63 -6.69
N VAL A 33 -4.42 -0.55 -6.25
CA VAL A 33 -3.20 -0.62 -5.45
C VAL A 33 -3.45 -1.31 -4.10
N THR A 34 -4.55 -1.00 -3.42
CA THR A 34 -4.90 -1.65 -2.15
C THR A 34 -5.23 -3.14 -2.34
N GLN A 35 -5.89 -3.50 -3.43
CA GLN A 35 -6.23 -4.89 -3.77
C GLN A 35 -4.97 -5.73 -3.97
N LEU A 36 -3.94 -5.19 -4.65
CA LEU A 36 -2.65 -5.85 -4.79
C LEU A 36 -2.09 -6.27 -3.43
N PHE A 37 -1.95 -5.32 -2.49
CA PHE A 37 -1.38 -5.60 -1.18
C PHE A 37 -2.28 -6.45 -0.29
N THR A 38 -3.61 -6.30 -0.40
CA THR A 38 -4.56 -7.19 0.28
C THR A 38 -4.44 -8.63 -0.22
N GLY A 39 -4.19 -8.81 -1.53
CA GLY A 39 -3.95 -10.13 -2.11
C GLY A 39 -2.66 -10.76 -1.58
N MET A 40 -1.58 -9.98 -1.44
CA MET A 40 -0.33 -10.41 -0.83
C MET A 40 -0.51 -10.83 0.64
N GLU A 41 -1.21 -10.01 1.43
CA GLU A 41 -1.52 -10.31 2.84
C GLU A 41 -2.28 -11.63 2.98
N LYS A 42 -3.22 -11.91 2.07
CA LYS A 42 -4.05 -13.12 2.10
C LYS A 42 -3.42 -14.34 1.43
N GLY A 43 -2.26 -14.19 0.78
CA GLY A 43 -1.72 -15.23 -0.11
C GLY A 43 -2.64 -15.55 -1.30
N ASP A 44 -3.50 -14.60 -1.71
CA ASP A 44 -4.47 -14.75 -2.79
C ASP A 44 -3.87 -14.24 -4.11
N SER A 45 -3.18 -15.14 -4.81
CA SER A 45 -2.57 -14.83 -6.10
C SER A 45 -3.60 -14.48 -7.18
N ALA A 46 -4.85 -14.94 -7.09
CA ALA A 46 -5.89 -14.56 -8.04
C ALA A 46 -6.32 -13.10 -7.85
N MET A 47 -6.43 -12.65 -6.60
CA MET A 47 -6.68 -11.24 -6.26
C MET A 47 -5.55 -10.33 -6.73
N VAL A 48 -4.29 -10.76 -6.55
CA VAL A 48 -3.11 -10.06 -7.07
C VAL A 48 -3.16 -9.98 -8.58
N HIS A 49 -3.33 -11.11 -9.27
CA HIS A 49 -3.40 -11.17 -10.74
C HIS A 49 -4.49 -10.25 -11.30
N ALA A 50 -5.64 -10.16 -10.63
CA ALA A 50 -6.73 -9.27 -11.04
C ALA A 50 -6.41 -7.77 -10.97
N ALA A 51 -5.35 -7.35 -10.26
CA ALA A 51 -4.89 -5.95 -10.26
C ALA A 51 -4.06 -5.60 -11.50
N PHE A 52 -3.53 -6.61 -12.20
CA PHE A 52 -2.61 -6.45 -13.32
C PHE A 52 -3.26 -6.68 -14.67
N THR A 53 -2.55 -6.24 -15.70
CA THR A 53 -2.77 -6.58 -17.10
C THR A 53 -2.08 -7.91 -17.43
N PRO A 54 -2.45 -8.60 -18.52
CA PRO A 54 -1.79 -9.87 -18.87
C PRO A 54 -0.28 -9.74 -19.14
N THR A 55 0.15 -8.59 -19.65
CA THR A 55 1.56 -8.26 -19.87
C THR A 55 1.95 -7.14 -18.93
N VAL A 56 2.95 -7.37 -18.07
CA VAL A 56 3.43 -6.41 -17.07
C VAL A 56 4.95 -6.31 -17.17
N THR A 57 5.47 -5.12 -16.93
CA THR A 57 6.91 -4.93 -16.70
C THR A 57 7.15 -4.55 -15.25
N MET A 58 8.10 -5.22 -14.62
CA MET A 58 8.42 -5.04 -13.21
C MET A 58 9.92 -4.82 -13.01
N ALA A 59 10.28 -3.89 -12.13
CA ALA A 59 11.67 -3.64 -11.80
C ALA A 59 11.87 -3.14 -10.37
N THR A 60 12.93 -3.62 -9.73
CA THR A 60 13.34 -3.22 -8.40
C THR A 60 14.68 -2.50 -8.45
N VAL A 61 14.74 -1.30 -7.85
CA VAL A 61 15.99 -0.58 -7.58
C VAL A 61 16.43 -0.86 -6.14
N TYR A 62 17.65 -1.36 -5.95
CA TYR A 62 18.18 -1.64 -4.62
C TYR A 62 19.68 -1.37 -4.57
N ARG A 63 20.27 -1.44 -3.38
CA ARG A 63 21.73 -1.42 -3.20
C ARG A 63 22.24 -2.84 -2.97
N ASP A 64 23.27 -3.22 -3.70
CA ASP A 64 23.88 -4.55 -3.55
C ASP A 64 24.77 -4.64 -2.30
N LYS A 65 25.50 -5.75 -2.15
CA LYS A 65 26.39 -5.99 -0.99
C LYS A 65 27.57 -5.02 -0.92
N THR A 66 27.87 -4.30 -2.00
CA THR A 66 28.93 -3.29 -2.10
C THR A 66 28.39 -1.87 -1.95
N ASP A 67 27.10 -1.73 -1.62
CA ASP A 67 26.35 -0.47 -1.58
C ASP A 67 26.15 0.19 -2.96
N ALA A 68 26.40 -0.53 -4.06
CA ALA A 68 26.23 0.02 -5.41
C ALA A 68 24.75 0.01 -5.85
N PRO A 69 24.26 1.07 -6.52
CA PRO A 69 22.90 1.11 -7.04
C PRO A 69 22.73 0.07 -8.15
N THR A 70 21.73 -0.80 -8.00
CA THR A 70 21.45 -1.92 -8.89
C THR A 70 19.99 -1.91 -9.32
N LEU A 71 19.76 -2.22 -10.59
CA LEU A 71 18.44 -2.42 -11.17
C LEU A 71 18.25 -3.91 -11.48
N ARG A 72 17.26 -4.55 -10.83
CA ARG A 72 16.78 -5.88 -11.21
C ARG A 72 15.49 -5.73 -11.98
N ARG A 73 15.43 -6.30 -13.19
CA ARG A 73 14.16 -6.51 -13.88
C ARG A 73 13.61 -7.86 -13.45
N GLU A 74 12.35 -7.87 -13.05
CA GLU A 74 11.67 -9.12 -12.70
C GLU A 74 11.31 -9.87 -13.98
N SER A 75 11.41 -11.19 -13.91
CA SER A 75 11.27 -12.14 -15.01
C SER A 75 9.84 -12.19 -15.57
N SER A 76 8.82 -12.30 -14.70
CA SER A 76 7.42 -12.40 -15.08
C SER A 76 6.47 -12.10 -13.93
N LEU A 77 5.23 -11.72 -14.28
CA LEU A 77 4.14 -11.66 -13.31
C LEU A 77 3.89 -13.05 -12.67
N ASP A 78 4.02 -14.13 -13.44
CA ASP A 78 3.77 -15.50 -12.95
C ASP A 78 4.67 -15.91 -11.78
N GLU A 79 5.94 -15.52 -11.80
CA GLU A 79 6.85 -15.79 -10.67
C GLU A 79 6.43 -15.03 -9.41
N PHE A 80 5.97 -13.79 -9.57
CA PHE A 80 5.43 -13.02 -8.45
C PHE A 80 4.14 -13.63 -7.90
N LEU A 81 3.20 -14.02 -8.78
CA LEU A 81 1.97 -14.70 -8.39
C LEU A 81 2.23 -16.04 -7.71
N LYS A 82 3.21 -16.80 -8.20
CA LYS A 82 3.65 -18.04 -7.59
C LYS A 82 4.23 -17.80 -6.20
N ALA A 83 5.03 -16.75 -6.01
CA ALA A 83 5.58 -16.39 -4.71
C ALA A 83 4.46 -16.07 -3.70
N VAL A 84 3.47 -15.27 -4.11
CA VAL A 84 2.31 -14.92 -3.26
C VAL A 84 1.43 -16.14 -2.95
N GLY A 85 1.14 -16.97 -3.96
CA GLY A 85 0.22 -18.11 -3.79
C GLY A 85 0.86 -19.34 -3.14
N THR A 86 2.18 -19.37 -2.98
CA THR A 86 2.88 -20.47 -2.30
C THR A 86 2.69 -20.30 -0.79
N PRO A 87 2.14 -21.28 -0.07
CA PRO A 87 1.93 -21.17 1.37
C PRO A 87 3.24 -20.84 2.11
N HIS A 88 3.20 -19.80 2.94
CA HIS A 88 4.30 -19.38 3.80
C HIS A 88 3.79 -19.12 5.22
N PRO A 89 4.61 -19.38 6.26
CA PRO A 89 4.12 -19.36 7.64
C PRO A 89 3.86 -17.95 8.19
N GLN A 90 4.52 -16.93 7.64
CA GLN A 90 4.33 -15.54 8.04
C GLN A 90 3.54 -14.78 6.98
N ILE A 91 2.64 -13.89 7.39
CA ILE A 91 1.90 -13.02 6.49
C ILE A 91 2.85 -11.96 5.90
N TRP A 92 2.65 -11.59 4.63
CA TRP A 92 3.39 -10.49 4.01
C TRP A 92 2.55 -9.23 4.08
N TYR A 93 2.99 -8.25 4.87
CA TYR A 93 2.34 -6.96 4.98
C TYR A 93 3.14 -5.92 4.22
N GLU A 94 2.49 -5.26 3.28
CA GLU A 94 3.04 -4.07 2.62
C GLU A 94 2.15 -2.86 2.96
N GLU A 95 2.62 -2.10 3.95
CA GLU A 95 1.87 -0.97 4.50
C GLU A 95 2.27 0.29 3.75
N ILE A 96 1.31 0.88 3.03
CA ILE A 96 1.54 2.06 2.19
C ILE A 96 1.01 3.35 2.80
N TRP A 97 1.67 4.47 2.49
CA TRP A 97 1.20 5.81 2.83
C TRP A 97 1.63 6.83 1.77
N ASN A 98 1.23 8.10 1.94
CA ASN A 98 1.54 9.21 1.02
C ASN A 98 1.21 8.93 -0.46
N VAL A 99 0.17 8.14 -0.72
CA VAL A 99 -0.22 7.77 -2.08
C VAL A 99 -0.63 9.02 -2.87
N LYS A 100 0.08 9.28 -3.96
CA LYS A 100 -0.17 10.37 -4.92
C LYS A 100 -0.60 9.75 -6.24
N VAL A 101 -1.63 10.32 -6.87
CA VAL A 101 -2.18 9.83 -8.14
C VAL A 101 -2.21 10.98 -9.15
N GLN A 102 -1.75 10.70 -10.35
CA GLN A 102 -1.85 11.60 -11.51
C GLN A 102 -2.58 10.88 -12.63
N ILE A 103 -3.52 11.55 -13.30
CA ILE A 103 -4.42 10.94 -14.29
C ILE A 103 -4.41 11.80 -15.54
N ASP A 104 -4.24 11.15 -16.69
CA ASP A 104 -4.42 11.72 -18.02
C ASP A 104 -5.28 10.77 -18.87
N GLY A 105 -6.58 11.08 -18.98
CA GLY A 105 -7.54 10.24 -19.70
C GLY A 105 -7.57 8.80 -19.17
N ASP A 106 -7.20 7.85 -20.03
CA ASP A 106 -7.18 6.40 -19.73
C ASP A 106 -5.82 5.92 -19.19
N PHE A 107 -4.91 6.84 -18.85
CA PHE A 107 -3.62 6.57 -18.26
C PHE A 107 -3.52 7.19 -16.85
N ALA A 108 -2.85 6.49 -15.94
CA ALA A 108 -2.56 7.02 -14.62
C ALA A 108 -1.22 6.57 -14.08
N GLN A 109 -0.68 7.37 -13.17
CA GLN A 109 0.50 7.05 -12.37
C GLN A 109 0.14 7.16 -10.90
N ALA A 110 0.56 6.17 -10.11
CA ALA A 110 0.46 6.23 -8.65
C ALA A 110 1.84 6.05 -8.03
N TRP A 111 2.13 6.84 -6.99
CA TRP A 111 3.36 6.78 -6.22
C TRP A 111 3.02 6.66 -4.74
N CYS A 112 3.59 5.70 -4.03
CA CYS A 112 3.42 5.58 -2.59
C CYS A 112 4.72 5.21 -1.88
N ASP A 113 4.83 5.66 -0.63
CA ASP A 113 5.85 5.14 0.28
C ASP A 113 5.32 3.82 0.87
N TYR A 114 6.21 2.86 1.13
CA TYR A 114 5.83 1.59 1.76
C TYR A 114 6.82 1.10 2.82
N ALA A 115 6.34 0.25 3.70
CA ALA A 115 7.13 -0.58 4.60
C ALA A 115 6.65 -2.03 4.52
N PHE A 116 7.58 -2.94 4.26
CA PHE A 116 7.33 -4.36 4.11
C PHE A 116 7.71 -5.13 5.38
N TYR A 117 6.78 -5.94 5.87
CA TYR A 117 6.93 -6.79 7.04
C TYR A 117 6.62 -8.24 6.69
N VAL A 118 7.36 -9.16 7.32
CA VAL A 118 7.13 -10.60 7.27
C VAL A 118 6.64 -11.01 8.66
N GLY A 119 5.32 -11.17 8.79
CA GLY A 119 4.62 -11.16 10.08
C GLY A 119 4.89 -9.82 10.78
N ASP A 120 5.33 -9.90 12.03
CA ASP A 120 5.67 -8.72 12.85
C ASP A 120 7.09 -8.18 12.58
N THR A 121 7.86 -8.81 11.68
CA THR A 121 9.28 -8.47 11.46
C THR A 121 9.45 -7.52 10.28
N PHE A 122 9.95 -6.32 10.56
CA PHE A 122 10.35 -5.37 9.50
C PHE A 122 11.45 -5.98 8.61
N SER A 123 11.26 -5.87 7.29
CA SER A 123 12.19 -6.39 6.29
C SER A 123 12.89 -5.26 5.53
N HIS A 124 12.12 -4.40 4.89
CA HIS A 124 12.62 -3.26 4.12
C HIS A 124 11.52 -2.23 3.87
N CYS A 125 11.90 -1.06 3.37
CA CYS A 125 10.98 0.00 2.96
C CYS A 125 11.39 0.54 1.60
N GLY A 126 10.54 1.41 1.07
CA GLY A 126 10.86 2.15 -0.15
C GLY A 126 9.69 2.94 -0.67
N VAL A 127 9.62 2.96 -2.00
CA VAL A 127 8.54 3.57 -2.75
C VAL A 127 8.13 2.62 -3.85
N ASP A 128 6.86 2.61 -4.16
CA ASP A 128 6.30 1.96 -5.35
C ASP A 128 5.79 3.00 -6.31
N ALA A 129 6.06 2.77 -7.59
CA ALA A 129 5.60 3.53 -8.72
C ALA A 129 4.80 2.61 -9.65
N PHE A 130 3.51 2.89 -9.75
CA PHE A 130 2.59 2.17 -10.61
C PHE A 130 2.26 3.00 -11.84
N GLN A 131 2.20 2.35 -13.00
CA GLN A 131 1.50 2.88 -14.15
C GLN A 131 0.29 2.00 -14.45
N LEU A 132 -0.85 2.65 -14.63
CA LEU A 132 -2.13 2.01 -14.84
C LEU A 132 -2.76 2.50 -16.14
N PHE A 133 -3.54 1.62 -16.76
CA PHE A 133 -4.42 2.00 -17.85
C PHE A 133 -5.86 1.58 -17.55
N ARG A 134 -6.82 2.32 -18.11
CA ARG A 134 -8.24 2.00 -18.05
C ARG A 134 -8.61 1.10 -19.22
N ASP A 135 -9.07 -0.11 -18.94
CA ASP A 135 -9.45 -1.06 -19.98
C ASP A 135 -10.76 -0.70 -20.68
N LYS A 136 -11.11 -1.48 -21.71
CA LYS A 136 -12.34 -1.27 -22.50
C LYS A 136 -13.62 -1.45 -21.68
N GLN A 137 -13.54 -2.09 -20.52
CA GLN A 137 -14.64 -2.29 -19.58
C GLN A 137 -14.70 -1.17 -18.52
N GLY A 138 -13.76 -0.21 -18.58
CA GLY A 138 -13.67 0.91 -17.65
C GLY A 138 -12.93 0.58 -16.35
N ALA A 139 -12.27 -0.58 -16.24
CA ALA A 139 -11.52 -0.97 -15.06
C ALA A 139 -10.05 -0.53 -15.17
N TRP A 140 -9.52 0.01 -14.08
CA TRP A 140 -8.10 0.35 -13.98
C TRP A 140 -7.26 -0.91 -13.71
N LYS A 141 -6.12 -1.04 -14.40
CA LYS A 141 -5.21 -2.18 -14.31
C LYS A 141 -3.75 -1.73 -14.35
N ILE A 142 -2.89 -2.36 -13.55
CA ILE A 142 -1.44 -2.08 -13.51
C ILE A 142 -0.76 -2.78 -14.70
N PHE A 143 -0.01 -2.02 -15.50
CA PHE A 143 0.82 -2.57 -16.58
C PHE A 143 2.33 -2.35 -16.36
N HIS A 144 2.70 -1.48 -15.43
CA HIS A 144 4.07 -1.29 -15.00
C HIS A 144 4.13 -1.06 -13.49
N LEU A 145 5.07 -1.72 -12.83
CA LEU A 145 5.39 -1.54 -11.41
C LEU A 145 6.90 -1.43 -11.25
N ALA A 146 7.36 -0.36 -10.64
CA ALA A 146 8.74 -0.24 -10.21
C ALA A 146 8.81 0.09 -8.73
N ASP A 147 9.69 -0.58 -7.99
CA ASP A 147 9.89 -0.33 -6.56
C ASP A 147 11.35 0.03 -6.26
N THR A 148 11.56 0.63 -5.08
CA THR A 148 12.90 0.68 -4.50
C THR A 148 12.94 -0.09 -3.19
N ARG A 149 14.11 -0.65 -2.83
CA ARG A 149 14.30 -1.36 -1.56
C ARG A 149 15.48 -0.82 -0.78
N ARG A 150 15.23 -0.50 0.49
CA ARG A 150 16.26 -0.09 1.45
C ARG A 150 15.93 -0.57 2.86
N LYS A 151 16.95 -0.80 3.68
CA LYS A 151 16.82 -1.29 5.07
C LYS A 151 16.91 -0.18 6.12
N THR A 152 17.33 1.03 5.72
CA THR A 152 17.55 2.17 6.60
C THR A 152 17.00 3.45 5.96
N GLY A 153 16.87 4.52 6.76
CA GLY A 153 16.31 5.79 6.27
C GLY A 153 14.81 5.72 5.97
N CYS A 154 14.11 4.79 6.64
CA CYS A 154 12.67 4.61 6.50
C CYS A 154 11.94 5.55 7.46
N ASN A 155 11.19 6.51 6.91
CA ASN A 155 10.33 7.40 7.70
C ASN A 155 8.94 6.77 7.85
N ILE A 156 8.86 5.64 8.55
CA ILE A 156 7.62 4.88 8.71
C ILE A 156 6.71 5.60 9.70
N PRO A 157 5.44 5.88 9.36
CA PRO A 157 4.49 6.46 10.29
C PRO A 157 4.32 5.60 11.54
N LYS A 158 4.25 6.24 12.72
CA LYS A 158 4.23 5.53 14.02
C LYS A 158 3.03 4.60 14.18
N GLU A 159 1.92 4.92 13.53
CA GLU A 159 0.73 4.08 13.46
C GLU A 159 0.97 2.78 12.72
N ILE A 160 1.76 2.77 11.64
CA ILE A 160 2.13 1.56 10.91
C ILE A 160 3.08 0.73 11.75
N GLU A 161 4.13 1.34 12.33
CA GLU A 161 5.06 0.64 13.21
C GLU A 161 4.34 -0.05 14.38
N ARG A 162 3.35 0.62 14.99
CA ARG A 162 2.59 0.07 16.12
C ARG A 162 1.72 -1.15 15.77
N LYS A 163 1.29 -1.31 14.52
CA LYS A 163 0.53 -2.49 14.08
C LYS A 163 1.35 -3.77 14.18
N HIS A 164 2.64 -3.67 13.88
CA HIS A 164 3.56 -4.81 13.75
C HIS A 164 4.40 -5.06 15.02
N ILE A 165 4.50 -4.10 15.94
CA ILE A 165 5.19 -4.29 17.23
C ILE A 165 4.36 -5.13 18.22
N ARG A 166 3.03 -5.08 18.09
CA ARG A 166 2.10 -5.73 19.02
C ARG A 166 1.50 -6.94 18.33
N GLY A 167 2.28 -8.03 18.26
CA GLY A 167 1.79 -9.32 17.79
C GLY A 167 0.40 -9.60 18.35
N HIS A 168 -0.60 -9.56 17.48
CA HIS A 168 -2.02 -9.79 17.68
C HIS A 168 -2.51 -9.79 19.15
N ILE A 169 -2.46 -8.65 19.85
CA ILE A 169 -3.40 -8.45 20.95
C ILE A 169 -4.71 -8.02 20.30
N ASP A 170 -5.57 -9.02 20.12
CA ASP A 170 -6.99 -8.87 19.87
C ASP A 170 -7.59 -7.97 20.97
N TYR A 171 -7.58 -6.67 20.74
CA TYR A 171 -8.31 -5.71 21.55
C TYR A 171 -9.51 -5.29 20.71
N GLY A 172 -10.65 -5.90 21.02
CA GLY A 172 -11.98 -5.43 20.66
C GLY A 172 -12.26 -4.03 21.22
N ILE A 173 -11.50 -3.04 20.76
CA ILE A 173 -11.75 -1.62 21.02
C ILE A 173 -12.75 -1.18 19.98
N LYS A 174 -14.03 -1.22 20.39
CA LYS A 174 -15.09 -0.48 19.73
C LYS A 174 -14.63 0.96 19.48
N ARG A 175 -14.81 1.42 18.24
CA ARG A 175 -14.77 2.84 17.89
C ARG A 175 -15.68 3.61 18.84
N SER A 176 -15.11 4.58 19.55
CA SER A 176 -15.81 5.78 19.99
C SER A 176 -14.77 6.85 20.31
N TYR A 177 -14.46 7.69 19.33
CA TYR A 177 -13.96 9.03 19.63
C TYR A 177 -15.21 9.92 19.68
N ASP A 178 -15.71 10.13 20.90
CA ASP A 178 -16.60 11.24 21.23
C ASP A 178 -15.95 12.04 22.36
N LEU A 179 -16.12 13.36 22.26
CA LEU A 179 -15.44 14.40 23.03
C LEU A 179 -15.88 14.45 24.51
N GLY A 180 -14.95 14.71 25.44
CA GLY A 180 -15.27 15.44 26.68
C GLY A 180 -14.70 14.93 28.02
N SER A 181 -13.90 15.79 28.67
CA SER A 181 -13.75 16.04 30.13
C SER A 181 -13.21 14.97 31.12
N THR A 182 -11.97 15.23 31.57
CA THR A 182 -11.22 15.03 32.86
C THR A 182 -11.95 14.69 34.19
N PRO A 183 -11.23 14.35 35.31
CA PRO A 183 -10.05 13.48 35.48
C PRO A 183 -10.03 12.59 36.78
N ALA A 184 -9.05 11.67 36.84
CA ALA A 184 -8.34 11.10 38.00
C ALA A 184 -9.07 10.21 39.03
N GLU A 185 -8.65 8.93 39.10
CA GLU A 185 -8.43 8.22 40.38
C GLU A 185 -7.42 7.05 40.22
N SER A 186 -6.79 6.67 41.34
CA SER A 186 -5.47 6.05 41.50
C SER A 186 -5.37 4.51 41.43
N LEU A 187 -4.13 4.05 41.19
CA LEU A 187 -3.56 2.68 41.03
C LEU A 187 -3.93 1.65 42.14
N PRO A 188 -3.67 0.33 41.92
CA PRO A 188 -2.35 -0.22 42.27
C PRO A 188 -1.75 -1.25 41.27
N SER A 189 -0.41 -1.30 41.22
CA SER A 189 0.45 -2.42 40.74
C SER A 189 0.49 -3.55 41.81
N PRO A 190 1.10 -4.76 41.65
CA PRO A 190 2.26 -5.15 40.81
C PRO A 190 2.22 -6.59 40.21
N GLY A 191 3.25 -6.99 39.45
CA GLY A 191 3.48 -8.41 39.16
C GLY A 191 4.50 -8.70 38.05
N SER A 192 5.76 -8.79 38.42
CA SER A 192 6.89 -9.26 37.61
C SER A 192 6.70 -10.66 37.02
N PHE A 193 6.84 -10.83 35.70
CA PHE A 193 7.16 -12.12 35.08
C PHE A 193 8.24 -11.96 34.01
N GLY A 194 9.20 -12.89 34.07
CA GLY A 194 10.57 -12.70 33.60
C GLY A 194 10.80 -12.78 32.10
N TYR A 195 11.80 -12.02 31.67
CA TYR A 195 12.37 -12.04 30.33
C TYR A 195 13.20 -13.31 30.15
N ARG A 196 12.80 -14.21 29.24
CA ARG A 196 13.69 -15.25 28.70
C ARG A 196 14.31 -14.77 27.40
N ARG A 197 15.62 -14.55 27.48
CA ARG A 197 16.58 -14.29 26.40
C ARG A 197 16.61 -15.49 25.45
N TRP A 198 16.41 -15.27 24.14
CA TRP A 198 16.72 -16.27 23.12
C TRP A 198 17.81 -15.75 22.18
N ASN A 199 18.79 -16.62 21.94
CA ASN A 199 20.03 -16.37 21.22
C ASN A 199 19.81 -16.35 19.71
N GLY A 200 20.64 -15.57 19.02
CA GLY A 200 20.54 -15.31 17.59
C GLY A 200 20.63 -16.54 16.68
N GLY A 201 19.91 -16.43 15.57
CA GLY A 201 20.08 -17.24 14.37
C GLY A 201 19.84 -16.34 13.16
N ARG A 202 20.90 -16.06 12.39
CA ARG A 202 20.84 -15.34 11.11
C ARG A 202 19.97 -16.09 10.12
N ILE A 203 19.11 -15.37 9.42
CA ILE A 203 18.68 -15.73 8.07
C ILE A 203 18.63 -14.45 7.27
N GLY A 204 19.56 -14.34 6.31
CA GLY A 204 19.69 -13.18 5.44
C GLY A 204 18.81 -13.33 4.20
N TRP A 205 18.13 -12.26 3.86
CA TRP A 205 17.73 -11.87 2.50
C TRP A 205 18.06 -10.39 2.33
#